data_AF-A0A939KIS8-F1
#
_entry.id   AF-A0A939KIS8-F1
#
_cell.length_a   1.000
_cell.length_b   1.000
_cell.length_c   1.000
_cell.angle_alpha   90.00
_cell.angle_beta   90.00
_cell.angle_gamma   90.00
#
_symmetry.space_group_name_H-M   'P 1'
#
loop_
_entity.id
_entity.type
_entity.pdbx_description
1 polymer ?
#
loop_
_entity_poly.entity_id
_entity_poly.type
_entity_poly.pdbx_seq_one_letter_code
_entity_poly.pdbx_strand_id
1 'polypeptide(L)'
;MKSKELALSIILNAFLGYLWIVFIDHIVSVANSMENTFIVGGLLILIGTALFWEIVNRVTPFNEYKITHPVKLAGVISFGLVVFVNFFVLNLI
;
A
#
# COMPACT_ATOMS: atom_id res chain seq x y z
N MET A 1 3.29 22.43 13.72
CA MET A 1 3.59 21.00 13.93
C MET A 1 2.56 20.12 13.22
N LYS A 2 1.25 20.24 13.52
CA LYS A 2 0.17 19.51 12.83
C LYS A 2 0.24 19.49 11.29
N SER A 3 0.48 20.63 10.62
CA SER A 3 0.55 20.66 9.15
C SER A 3 1.77 19.94 8.57
N LYS A 4 2.90 19.93 9.29
CA LYS A 4 4.12 19.22 8.86
C LYS A 4 3.95 17.71 9.03
N GLU A 5 3.37 17.28 10.15
CA GLU A 5 3.03 15.87 10.39
C GLU A 5 2.01 15.34 9.38
N LEU A 6 1.00 16.15 9.06
CA LEU A 6 0.01 15.81 8.05
C LEU A 6 0.64 15.70 6.65
N ALA A 7 1.48 16.65 6.25
CA ALA A 7 2.22 16.57 4.99
C ALA A 7 3.14 15.33 4.93
N LEU A 8 3.89 15.06 6.00
CA LEU A 8 4.73 13.86 6.09
C LEU A 8 3.92 12.58 6.01
N SER A 9 2.77 12.51 6.70
CA SER A 9 1.88 11.36 6.64
C SER A 9 1.35 11.12 5.22
N ILE A 10 0.93 12.18 4.53
CA ILE A 10 0.47 12.10 3.13
C ILE A 10 1.60 11.61 2.23
N ILE A 11 2.77 12.26 2.25
CA ILE A 11 3.89 11.94 1.37
C ILE A 11 4.37 10.51 1.60
N LEU A 12 4.54 10.11 2.86
CA LEU A 12 5.01 8.77 3.21
C LEU A 12 4.01 7.69 2.79
N ASN A 13 2.72 7.87 3.09
CA ASN A 13 1.71 6.87 2.73
C ASN A 13 1.44 6.83 1.22
N ALA A 14 1.51 7.96 0.52
CA ALA A 14 1.44 7.99 -0.95
C ALA A 14 2.61 7.22 -1.57
N PHE A 15 3.83 7.43 -1.08
CA PHE A 15 5.01 6.69 -1.51
C PHE A 15 4.91 5.20 -1.22
N LEU A 16 4.45 4.83 -0.02
CA LEU A 16 4.20 3.43 0.34
C LEU A 16 3.11 2.79 -0.52
N GLY A 17 2.07 3.54 -0.90
CA GLY A 17 1.04 3.10 -1.84
C GLY A 17 1.63 2.79 -3.21
N TYR A 18 2.50 3.66 -3.71
CA TYR A 18 3.22 3.42 -4.96
C TYR A 18 4.13 2.19 -4.88
N LEU A 19 4.88 2.02 -3.79
CA LEU A 19 5.70 0.82 -3.58
C LEU A 19 4.86 -0.46 -3.51
N TRP A 20 3.68 -0.40 -2.89
CA TRP A 20 2.77 -1.55 -2.85
C TRP A 20 2.30 -1.93 -4.25
N ILE A 21 2.01 -0.96 -5.12
CA ILE A 21 1.64 -1.20 -6.51
C ILE A 21 2.75 -1.92 -7.26
N VAL A 22 3.99 -1.42 -7.20
CA VAL A 22 5.16 -2.05 -7.85
C VAL A 22 5.37 -3.48 -7.33
N PHE A 23 5.19 -3.67 -6.03
CA PHE A 23 5.28 -4.98 -5.40
C PHE A 23 4.20 -5.95 -5.88
N ILE A 24 2.95 -5.50 -5.98
CA ILE A 24 1.83 -6.32 -6.48
C ILE A 24 2.03 -6.67 -7.95
N ASP A 25 2.43 -5.72 -8.79
CA ASP A 25 2.74 -5.96 -10.21
C ASP A 25 3.77 -7.08 -10.36
N HIS A 26 4.86 -7.00 -9.60
CA HIS A 26 5.89 -8.03 -9.61
C HIS A 26 5.37 -9.39 -9.14
N ILE A 27 4.61 -9.43 -8.04
CA ILE A 27 4.03 -10.69 -7.53
C ILE A 27 3.04 -11.29 -8.52
N VAL A 28 2.18 -10.47 -9.14
CA VAL A 28 1.20 -10.93 -10.13
C VAL A 28 1.92 -11.50 -11.36
N SER A 29 2.97 -10.84 -11.84
CA SER A 29 3.81 -11.36 -12.93
C SER A 29 4.43 -12.71 -12.59
N VAL A 30 4.95 -12.88 -11.37
CA VAL A 30 5.51 -14.16 -10.91
C VAL A 30 4.41 -15.22 -10.78
N ALA A 31 3.27 -14.87 -10.18
CA ALA A 31 2.11 -15.77 -10.03
C ALA A 31 1.59 -16.28 -11.38
N ASN A 32 1.51 -15.41 -12.39
CA ASN A 32 1.07 -15.76 -13.74
C ASN A 32 2.02 -16.73 -14.47
N SER A 33 3.28 -16.82 -14.05
CA SER A 33 4.22 -17.81 -14.57
C SER A 33 4.11 -19.20 -13.92
N MET A 34 3.30 -19.36 -12.87
CA MET A 34 3.12 -20.63 -12.15
C MET A 34 1.98 -21.46 -12.74
N GLU A 35 2.13 -22.78 -12.76
CA GLU A 35 1.11 -23.72 -13.28
C GLU A 35 -0.25 -23.61 -12.55
N ASN A 36 -0.23 -23.22 -11.28
CA ASN A 36 -1.43 -23.13 -10.44
C ASN A 36 -1.70 -21.69 -10.00
N THR A 37 -1.78 -20.80 -10.99
CA THR A 37 -1.88 -19.34 -10.85
C THR A 37 -2.93 -18.88 -9.84
N PHE A 38 -4.13 -19.49 -9.87
CA PHE A 38 -5.25 -19.02 -9.05
C PHE A 38 -5.03 -19.27 -7.55
N ILE A 39 -4.61 -20.48 -7.19
CA ILE A 39 -4.45 -20.87 -5.77
C ILE A 39 -3.12 -20.35 -5.23
N VAL A 40 -2.01 -20.63 -5.92
CA VAL A 40 -0.67 -20.27 -5.45
C VAL A 40 -0.45 -18.77 -5.59
N GLY A 41 -0.88 -18.17 -6.69
CA GLY A 41 -0.81 -16.73 -6.90
C GLY A 41 -1.67 -15.95 -5.92
N GLY A 42 -2.92 -16.39 -5.70
CA GLY A 42 -3.80 -15.77 -4.70
C GLY A 42 -3.20 -15.79 -3.30
N LEU A 43 -2.63 -16.93 -2.87
CA LEU A 43 -1.95 -17.03 -1.58
C LEU A 43 -0.71 -16.13 -1.48
N LEU A 44 0.10 -16.06 -2.55
CA LEU A 44 1.28 -15.18 -2.59
C LEU A 44 0.90 -13.70 -2.49
N ILE A 45 -0.16 -13.28 -3.17
CA ILE A 45 -0.65 -11.89 -3.09
C ILE A 45 -1.15 -11.58 -1.67
N LEU A 46 -1.91 -12.49 -1.06
CA LEU A 46 -2.42 -12.30 0.31
C LEU A 46 -1.28 -12.22 1.34
N ILE A 47 -0.36 -13.18 1.31
CA ILE A 47 0.80 -13.21 2.22
C ILE A 47 1.70 -12.01 1.97
N GLY A 48 1.99 -11.70 0.70
CA GLY A 48 2.80 -10.56 0.32
C GLY A 48 2.20 -9.24 0.80
N THR A 49 0.89 -9.05 0.63
CA THR A 49 0.19 -7.85 1.11
C THR A 49 0.22 -7.75 2.63
N ALA A 50 0.03 -8.86 3.35
CA ALA A 50 0.12 -8.88 4.81
C ALA A 50 1.54 -8.50 5.30
N LEU A 51 2.58 -9.06 4.68
CA LEU A 51 3.97 -8.72 4.99
C LEU A 51 4.28 -7.25 4.64
N PHE A 52 3.77 -6.74 3.53
CA PHE A 52 3.92 -5.34 3.17
C PHE A 52 3.24 -4.42 4.20
N TRP A 53 2.07 -4.82 4.69
CA TRP A 53 1.37 -4.07 5.74
C TRP A 53 2.17 -3.99 7.04
N GLU A 54 2.86 -5.07 7.42
CA GLU A 54 3.79 -5.05 8.55
C GLU A 54 4.94 -4.05 8.35
N ILE A 55 5.45 -3.92 7.12
CA ILE A 55 6.47 -2.91 6.78
C ILE A 55 5.87 -1.50 6.94
N VAL A 56 4.68 -1.24 6.38
CA VAL A 56 3.98 0.04 6.52
C VAL A 56 3.80 0.41 7.99
N ASN A 57 3.37 -0.54 8.82
CA ASN A 57 3.15 -0.34 10.26
C ASN A 57 4.43 -0.01 11.03
N ARG A 58 5.58 -0.51 10.58
CA ARG A 58 6.88 -0.26 11.22
C ARG A 58 7.54 1.03 10.74
N VAL A 59 7.37 1.39 9.46
CA VAL A 59 7.98 2.57 8.86
C VAL A 59 7.20 3.84 9.16
N THR A 60 5.88 3.75 9.31
CA THR A 60 5.05 4.94 9.59
C THR A 60 5.18 5.36 11.07
N PRO A 61 5.75 6.54 11.37
CA PRO A 61 5.93 7.00 12.75
C PRO A 61 4.60 7.40 13.41
N PHE A 62 3.51 7.42 12.63
CA PHE A 62 2.18 7.85 13.06
C PHE A 62 1.33 6.68 13.58
N ASN A 63 1.92 5.50 13.78
CA ASN A 63 1.14 4.32 14.14
C ASN A 63 0.57 4.39 15.58
N GLU A 64 1.20 5.17 16.46
CA GLU A 64 0.73 5.46 17.82
C GLU A 64 -0.57 6.29 17.85
N TYR A 65 -0.88 7.03 16.79
CA TYR A 65 -2.13 7.77 16.71
C TYR A 65 -3.33 6.82 16.54
N LYS A 66 -4.44 7.15 17.20
CA LYS A 66 -5.74 6.50 16.97
C LYS A 66 -6.11 6.57 15.49
N ILE A 67 -6.82 5.56 15.00
CA ILE A 67 -7.29 5.50 13.59
C ILE A 67 -8.11 6.75 13.22
N THR A 68 -8.84 7.32 14.17
CA THR A 68 -9.64 8.54 13.99
C THR A 68 -8.82 9.83 13.97
N HIS A 69 -7.52 9.79 14.21
CA HIS A 69 -6.67 10.98 14.18
C HIS A 69 -6.50 11.46 12.73
N PRO A 70 -6.69 12.76 12.45
CA PRO A 70 -6.71 13.28 11.08
C PRO A 70 -5.40 13.02 10.31
N VAL A 71 -4.25 12.97 11.00
CA VAL A 71 -2.95 12.65 10.38
C VAL A 71 -2.91 11.20 9.88
N LYS A 72 -3.44 10.24 10.66
CA LYS A 72 -3.47 8.82 10.29
C LYS A 72 -4.48 8.58 9.17
N LEU A 73 -5.65 9.22 9.27
CA LEU A 73 -6.68 9.16 8.23
C LEU A 73 -6.19 9.74 6.90
N ALA A 74 -5.53 10.90 6.91
CA ALA A 74 -4.96 11.51 5.70
C ALA A 74 -3.92 10.59 5.05
N GLY A 75 -3.10 9.91 5.84
CA GLY A 75 -2.16 8.91 5.35
C GLY A 75 -2.85 7.75 4.65
N VAL A 76 -3.81 7.10 5.32
CA VAL A 76 -4.58 5.96 4.76
C VAL A 76 -5.32 6.36 3.48
N ILE A 77 -5.96 7.53 3.47
CA ILE A 77 -6.63 8.06 2.26
C ILE A 77 -5.62 8.26 1.13
N SER A 78 -4.44 8.80 1.43
CA SER A 78 -3.40 9.05 0.41
C SER A 78 -2.87 7.74 -0.17
N PHE A 79 -2.63 6.73 0.66
CA PHE A 79 -2.27 5.37 0.22
C PHE A 79 -3.34 4.82 -0.73
N GLY A 80 -4.60 4.82 -0.27
CA GLY A 80 -5.73 4.30 -1.05
C GLY A 80 -5.96 5.05 -2.35
N LEU A 81 -5.75 6.37 -2.36
CA LEU A 81 -5.89 7.20 -3.56
C LEU A 81 -4.82 6.88 -4.60
N VAL A 82 -3.57 6.68 -4.20
CA VAL A 82 -2.50 6.26 -5.13
C VAL A 82 -2.81 4.89 -5.73
N VAL A 83 -3.27 3.95 -4.91
CA VAL A 83 -3.73 2.63 -5.38
C VAL A 83 -4.89 2.78 -6.37
N PHE A 84 -5.93 3.51 -5.99
CA PHE A 84 -7.11 3.70 -6.83
C PHE A 84 -6.77 4.33 -8.18
N VAL A 85 -5.95 5.39 -8.20
CA VAL A 85 -5.57 6.07 -9.44
C VAL A 85 -4.75 5.15 -10.35
N ASN A 86 -3.82 4.37 -9.81
CA ASN A 86 -3.02 3.46 -10.63
C ASN A 86 -3.85 2.33 -11.24
N PHE A 87 -4.74 1.71 -10.46
CA PHE A 87 -5.57 0.61 -10.95
C PHE A 87 -6.70 1.06 -11.88
N PHE A 88 -7.40 2.16 -11.57
CA PHE A 88 -8.64 2.51 -12.26
C PHE A 88 -8.52 3.66 -13.27
N VAL A 89 -7.59 4.58 -13.05
CA VAL A 89 -7.46 5.77 -13.93
C VAL A 89 -6.37 5.54 -14.97
N LEU A 90 -5.24 5.01 -14.53
CA LEU A 90 -4.07 4.83 -15.39
C LEU A 90 -4.06 3.49 -16.14
N ASN A 91 -4.82 2.49 -15.68
CA ASN A 91 -4.75 1.10 -16.18
C ASN A 91 -3.29 0.65 -16.37
N LEU A 92 -2.43 1.03 -15.42
CA LEU A 92 -0.99 0.83 -15.54
C LEU A 92 -0.62 -0.63 -15.19
N ILE A 93 -1.60 -1.40 -14.69
CA ILE A 93 -1.59 -2.82 -14.36
C ILE A 93 -2.92 -3.42 -14.80
#